data_AF-A0A3L6JFJ2-F1
#
_entry.id   AF-A0A3L6JFJ2-F1
#
_cell.length_a   1.000
_cell.length_b   1.000
_cell.length_c   1.000
_cell.angle_alpha   90.00
_cell.angle_beta   90.00
_cell.angle_gamma   90.00
#
_symmetry.space_group_name_H-M   'P 1'
#
loop_
_entity.id
_entity.type
_entity.pdbx_description
1 polymer ?
#
loop_
_entity_poly.entity_id
_entity_poly.type
_entity_poly.pdbx_seq_one_letter_code
_entity_poly.pdbx_strand_id
1 'polypeptide(L)'
;MWVNASARGETDVDHLGVRTRKLVSSAGSRPISIRSQTKGKTNRWMAFAFIQPTACLQDIGGPQMGIKKTAATRGLIPAGNKVTELRGNLIRVMTEVPIVIEERFGQKGLDAVSEVFRRLGQEDAEAMKARLGLHDTLKDSLNAWKVIGPIMGARMEPHWVSKDRVEAFHPYCPQHEEFVAHGKVYCDVVCLPYMKALAEGVAPSVKMEVVRAATKDATCVKALVTQSTE
;
A
#
# COMPACT_ATOMS: atom_id res chain seq x y z
N MET A 1 15.94 54.24 26.61
CA MET A 1 15.42 54.67 25.28
C MET A 1 15.60 53.54 24.30
N TRP A 2 14.53 52.83 23.96
CA TRP A 2 14.51 51.85 22.87
C TRP A 2 13.47 52.33 21.87
N VAL A 3 13.90 52.57 20.63
CA VAL A 3 13.04 53.07 19.54
C VAL A 3 12.60 51.86 18.72
N ASN A 4 11.28 51.66 18.64
CA ASN A 4 10.61 50.74 17.74
C ASN A 4 10.84 51.15 16.28
N ALA A 5 11.25 50.21 15.44
CA ALA A 5 11.17 50.35 13.98
C ALA A 5 10.11 49.37 13.45
N SER A 6 8.91 49.88 13.21
CA SER A 6 7.84 49.18 12.51
C SER A 6 8.10 49.22 11.01
N ALA A 7 8.31 48.06 10.38
CA ALA A 7 8.25 47.94 8.93
C ALA A 7 6.80 47.76 8.50
N ARG A 8 6.23 48.76 7.81
CA ARG A 8 4.99 48.61 7.05
C ARG A 8 5.34 48.00 5.70
N GLY A 9 4.86 46.80 5.43
CA GLY A 9 4.82 46.23 4.09
C GLY A 9 3.44 46.44 3.50
N GLU A 10 3.37 47.12 2.35
CA GLU A 10 2.16 47.15 1.50
C GLU A 10 1.98 45.77 0.85
N THR A 11 0.78 45.22 0.98
CA THR A 11 0.38 43.96 0.34
C THR A 11 -0.58 44.29 -0.79
N ASP A 12 -0.14 44.07 -2.02
CA ASP A 12 -1.05 43.96 -3.17
C ASP A 12 -1.43 42.49 -3.37
N VAL A 13 -2.73 42.23 -3.49
CA VAL A 13 -3.31 40.89 -3.65
C VAL A 13 -4.08 40.86 -4.95
N ASP A 14 -3.52 40.20 -5.96
CA ASP A 14 -4.26 39.90 -7.19
C ASP A 14 -5.28 38.79 -6.96
N HIS A 15 -6.38 38.85 -7.72
CA HIS A 15 -7.64 38.09 -7.57
C HIS A 15 -7.56 36.56 -7.70
N LEU A 16 -6.37 35.95 -7.63
CA LEU A 16 -6.17 34.50 -7.67
C LEU A 16 -5.29 33.95 -6.53
N GLY A 17 -4.91 34.76 -5.53
CA GLY A 17 -4.38 34.27 -4.25
C GLY A 17 -3.04 33.53 -4.31
N VAL A 18 -2.23 33.71 -5.35
CA VAL A 18 -0.92 33.06 -5.48
C VAL A 18 0.20 34.03 -5.07
N ARG A 19 0.98 33.65 -4.03
CA ARG A 19 2.18 34.40 -3.60
C ARG A 19 3.37 34.07 -4.50
N THR A 20 3.76 34.98 -5.39
CA THR A 20 5.04 34.89 -6.11
C THR A 20 6.06 35.88 -5.55
N ARG A 21 7.21 35.36 -5.10
CA ARG A 21 8.35 36.16 -4.64
C ARG A 21 9.26 36.43 -5.86
N LYS A 22 9.25 37.66 -6.39
CA LYS A 22 10.21 38.08 -7.44
C LYS A 22 11.59 38.29 -6.82
N LEU A 23 12.55 37.45 -7.19
CA LEU A 23 13.97 37.70 -6.96
C LEU A 23 14.53 38.46 -8.17
N VAL A 24 15.01 39.68 -7.94
CA VAL A 24 15.78 40.45 -8.92
C VAL A 24 17.25 40.09 -8.71
N SER A 25 17.88 39.49 -9.72
CA SER A 25 19.33 39.26 -9.76
C SER A 25 19.95 40.17 -10.80
N SER A 26 20.82 41.07 -10.34
CA SER A 26 21.66 41.93 -11.17
C SER A 26 22.97 41.22 -11.57
N ALA A 27 23.51 41.67 -12.70
CA ALA A 27 24.91 41.55 -13.16
C ALA A 27 25.43 40.22 -13.76
N GLY A 28 25.51 40.20 -15.10
CA GLY A 28 26.78 40.23 -15.84
C GLY A 28 27.51 38.91 -16.13
N SER A 29 27.58 38.51 -17.41
CA SER A 29 28.81 38.16 -18.15
C SER A 29 28.52 37.66 -19.59
N ARG A 30 29.53 37.81 -20.45
CA ARG A 30 29.56 37.88 -21.93
C ARG A 30 29.19 36.58 -22.71
N PRO A 31 28.92 36.67 -24.03
CA PRO A 31 28.58 35.51 -24.86
C PRO A 31 29.83 34.75 -25.32
N ILE A 32 29.78 33.42 -25.26
CA ILE A 32 30.75 32.53 -25.92
C ILE A 32 29.98 31.72 -26.96
N SER A 33 30.29 31.96 -28.23
CA SER A 33 29.94 31.12 -29.37
C SER A 33 31.00 30.02 -29.48
N ILE A 34 30.61 28.74 -29.41
CA ILE A 34 31.41 27.65 -29.99
C ILE A 34 30.50 26.65 -30.73
N ARG A 35 30.95 26.38 -31.96
CA ARG A 35 30.43 25.52 -33.02
C ARG A 35 30.36 24.03 -32.64
N SER A 36 29.53 23.32 -33.41
CA SER A 36 29.37 21.87 -33.45
C SER A 36 30.64 21.09 -33.82
N GLN A 37 30.73 19.84 -33.32
CA GLN A 37 31.29 18.71 -34.07
C GLN A 37 30.56 17.41 -33.69
N THR A 38 30.01 16.76 -34.70
CA THR A 38 29.63 15.34 -34.73
C THR A 38 30.88 14.48 -34.99
N LYS A 39 30.95 13.30 -34.37
CA LYS A 39 31.39 12.02 -34.98
C LYS A 39 31.33 10.90 -33.96
N GLY A 40 30.89 9.74 -34.44
CA GLY A 40 30.47 8.59 -33.63
C GLY A 40 31.60 7.68 -33.18
N LYS A 41 31.21 6.66 -32.42
CA LYS A 41 31.94 5.41 -32.21
C LYS A 41 30.93 4.33 -31.81
N THR A 42 30.74 3.41 -32.75
CA THR A 42 30.19 2.07 -32.57
C THR A 42 31.01 1.29 -31.56
N ASN A 43 30.36 0.59 -30.61
CA ASN A 43 30.94 -0.59 -29.97
C ASN A 43 29.90 -1.71 -29.94
N ARG A 44 30.23 -2.74 -30.71
CA ARG A 44 29.60 -4.04 -30.91
C ARG A 44 30.50 -5.05 -30.20
N TRP A 45 30.02 -5.80 -29.21
CA TRP A 45 30.54 -7.05 -28.58
C TRP A 45 29.67 -7.24 -27.31
N MET A 46 29.07 -8.37 -26.93
CA MET A 46 29.05 -9.75 -27.39
C MET A 46 27.65 -10.32 -27.09
N ALA A 47 27.22 -11.23 -27.96
CA ALA A 47 26.14 -12.16 -27.69
C ALA A 47 26.55 -13.11 -26.55
N PHE A 48 25.62 -13.38 -25.63
CA PHE A 48 25.54 -14.69 -24.99
C PHE A 48 24.13 -15.25 -25.16
N ALA A 49 24.13 -16.53 -25.46
CA ALA A 49 23.05 -17.28 -26.03
C ALA A 49 21.89 -17.54 -25.06
N PHE A 50 20.71 -17.66 -25.67
CA PHE A 50 19.61 -18.53 -25.32
C PHE A 50 19.93 -19.66 -24.32
N ILE A 51 19.27 -19.62 -23.16
CA ILE A 51 18.64 -20.80 -22.53
C ILE A 51 17.27 -20.33 -22.00
N GLN A 52 16.21 -20.78 -22.66
CA GLN A 52 14.86 -20.92 -22.09
C GLN A 52 14.56 -22.44 -22.09
N PRO A 53 13.49 -22.95 -21.44
CA PRO A 53 12.62 -22.39 -20.39
C PRO A 53 12.35 -23.44 -19.25
N THR A 54 11.40 -23.12 -18.36
CA THR A 54 10.55 -24.02 -17.53
C THR A 54 10.97 -24.35 -16.08
N ALA A 55 9.92 -24.42 -15.25
CA ALA A 55 9.81 -25.06 -13.93
C ALA A 55 9.87 -24.17 -12.68
N CYS A 56 8.72 -23.57 -12.35
CA CYS A 56 8.13 -23.63 -10.99
C CYS A 56 6.67 -23.14 -11.08
N LEU A 57 5.83 -23.88 -11.82
CA LEU A 57 4.38 -23.72 -11.82
C LEU A 57 3.72 -24.98 -12.42
N GLN A 58 3.86 -26.08 -11.69
CA GLN A 58 3.09 -27.32 -11.76
C GLN A 58 3.04 -27.83 -10.31
N ASP A 59 1.99 -28.40 -9.73
CA ASP A 59 0.59 -28.59 -10.08
C ASP A 59 -0.02 -29.19 -8.80
N ILE A 60 -0.99 -28.54 -8.15
CA ILE A 60 -1.98 -29.25 -7.30
C ILE A 60 -3.32 -28.54 -7.46
N GLY A 61 -4.30 -29.29 -7.95
CA GLY A 61 -5.56 -28.82 -8.54
C GLY A 61 -6.52 -28.07 -7.62
N GLY A 62 -7.21 -27.11 -8.23
CA GLY A 62 -8.38 -26.40 -7.72
C GLY A 62 -8.56 -25.06 -8.48
N PRO A 63 -9.75 -24.43 -8.46
CA PRO A 63 -10.05 -23.16 -9.15
C PRO A 63 -9.23 -21.94 -8.65
N GLN A 64 -8.20 -22.18 -7.85
CA GLN A 64 -7.37 -21.23 -7.13
C GLN A 64 -6.37 -20.47 -8.02
N MET A 65 -6.03 -21.01 -9.19
CA MET A 65 -5.17 -20.35 -10.19
C MET A 65 -5.89 -19.23 -10.96
N GLY A 66 -7.23 -19.19 -10.94
CA GLY A 66 -8.00 -18.24 -11.74
C GLY A 66 -7.83 -16.79 -11.27
N ILE A 67 -8.12 -16.51 -10.00
CA ILE A 67 -8.29 -15.12 -9.55
C ILE A 67 -6.99 -14.32 -9.50
N LYS A 68 -5.87 -14.96 -9.13
CA LYS A 68 -4.56 -14.30 -9.12
C LYS A 68 -4.07 -13.99 -10.54
N LYS A 69 -4.29 -14.93 -11.47
CA LYS A 69 -4.00 -14.70 -12.89
C LYS A 69 -4.87 -13.59 -13.46
N THR A 70 -6.17 -13.58 -13.14
CA THR A 70 -7.11 -12.52 -13.52
C THR A 70 -6.71 -11.16 -12.95
N ALA A 71 -6.25 -11.11 -11.69
CA ALA A 71 -5.75 -9.89 -11.08
C ALA A 71 -4.49 -9.36 -11.80
N ALA A 72 -3.56 -10.24 -12.15
CA ALA A 72 -2.37 -9.86 -12.92
C ALA A 72 -2.73 -9.37 -14.34
N THR A 73 -3.61 -10.09 -15.06
CA THR A 73 -4.00 -9.71 -16.43
C THR A 73 -4.83 -8.43 -16.48
N ARG A 74 -5.58 -8.12 -15.42
CA ARG A 74 -6.35 -6.87 -15.29
C ARG A 74 -5.54 -5.75 -14.62
N GLY A 75 -4.22 -5.90 -14.49
CA GLY A 75 -3.31 -4.85 -14.04
C GLY A 75 -3.40 -4.51 -12.55
N LEU A 76 -4.02 -5.35 -11.73
CA LEU A 76 -4.08 -5.18 -10.28
C LEU A 76 -2.79 -5.62 -9.57
N ILE A 77 -2.04 -6.55 -10.16
CA ILE A 77 -0.75 -7.01 -9.64
C ILE A 77 0.36 -6.59 -10.62
N PRO A 78 1.30 -5.73 -10.22
CA PRO A 78 2.42 -5.33 -11.08
C PRO A 78 3.38 -6.48 -11.41
N ALA A 79 4.20 -6.32 -12.46
CA ALA A 79 5.23 -7.30 -12.82
C ALA A 79 6.31 -7.45 -11.73
N GLY A 80 6.75 -8.69 -11.48
CA GLY A 80 7.42 -9.10 -10.23
C GLY A 80 8.69 -8.35 -9.82
N ASN A 81 9.46 -7.78 -10.75
CA ASN A 81 10.67 -7.03 -10.43
C ASN A 81 10.39 -5.63 -9.83
N LYS A 82 9.25 -5.01 -10.16
CA LYS A 82 8.83 -3.72 -9.57
C LYS A 82 8.11 -3.89 -8.24
N VAL A 83 7.57 -5.07 -7.97
CA VAL A 83 6.75 -5.34 -6.78
C VAL A 83 7.59 -5.33 -5.50
N THR A 84 8.84 -5.81 -5.52
CA THR A 84 9.66 -5.89 -4.31
C THR A 84 10.04 -4.51 -3.75
N GLU A 85 10.49 -3.59 -4.62
CA GLU A 85 10.85 -2.22 -4.21
C GLU A 85 9.62 -1.43 -3.75
N LEU A 86 8.52 -1.52 -4.52
CA LEU A 86 7.25 -0.89 -4.14
C LEU A 86 6.73 -1.42 -2.80
N ARG A 87 6.86 -2.73 -2.56
CA ARG A 87 6.45 -3.36 -1.30
C ARG A 87 7.28 -2.86 -0.12
N GLY A 88 8.61 -2.77 -0.26
CA GLY A 88 9.47 -2.23 0.80
C GLY A 88 9.09 -0.80 1.18
N ASN A 89 8.85 0.05 0.17
CA ASN A 89 8.39 1.42 0.39
C ASN A 89 7.00 1.48 1.03
N LEU A 90 6.07 0.64 0.60
CA LEU A 90 4.73 0.55 1.18
C LEU A 90 4.79 0.14 2.65
N ILE A 91 5.55 -0.90 2.99
CA ILE A 91 5.71 -1.36 4.38
C ILE A 91 6.25 -0.22 5.24
N ARG A 92 7.31 0.46 4.78
CA ARG A 92 7.89 1.60 5.49
C ARG A 92 6.88 2.73 5.73
N VAL A 93 6.06 3.07 4.74
CA VAL A 93 5.00 4.08 4.92
C VAL A 93 3.98 3.61 5.96
N MET A 94 3.55 2.35 5.87
CA MET A 94 2.59 1.76 6.79
C MET A 94 3.11 1.67 8.23
N THR A 95 4.43 1.68 8.44
CA THR A 95 5.06 1.57 9.77
C THR A 95 5.50 2.92 10.33
N GLU A 96 6.15 3.77 9.54
CA GLU A 96 6.69 5.05 9.99
C GLU A 96 5.62 6.12 10.20
N VAL A 97 4.59 6.16 9.34
CA VAL A 97 3.53 7.17 9.45
C VAL A 97 2.79 7.08 10.80
N PRO A 98 2.28 5.93 11.27
CA PRO A 98 1.61 5.88 12.56
C PRO A 98 2.53 6.25 13.72
N ILE A 99 3.83 5.92 13.66
CA ILE A 99 4.81 6.28 14.68
C ILE A 99 4.95 7.81 14.78
N VAL A 100 5.30 8.47 13.67
CA VAL A 100 5.51 9.92 13.65
C VAL A 100 4.23 10.69 14.00
N ILE A 101 3.07 10.19 13.55
CA ILE A 101 1.78 10.80 13.85
C ILE A 101 1.41 10.63 15.32
N GLU A 102 1.67 9.46 15.92
CA GLU A 102 1.49 9.26 17.36
C GLU A 102 2.37 10.20 18.18
N GLU A 103 3.66 10.32 17.85
CA GLU A 103 4.60 11.17 18.57
C GLU A 103 4.14 12.63 18.63
N ARG A 104 3.47 13.11 17.57
CA ARG A 104 3.02 14.51 17.45
C ARG A 104 1.61 14.77 17.96
N PHE A 105 0.71 13.80 17.77
CA PHE A 105 -0.73 14.03 17.94
C PHE A 105 -1.39 13.00 18.87
N GLY A 106 -0.63 12.03 19.39
CA GLY A 106 -1.11 10.96 20.26
C GLY A 106 -2.20 10.12 19.62
N GLN A 107 -3.16 9.68 20.44
CA GLN A 107 -4.26 8.81 20.00
C GLN A 107 -5.12 9.43 18.89
N LYS A 108 -5.39 10.75 18.94
CA LYS A 108 -6.17 11.42 17.88
C LYS A 108 -5.49 11.32 16.52
N GLY A 109 -4.16 11.33 16.50
CA GLY A 109 -3.38 11.10 15.29
C GLY A 109 -3.56 9.67 14.77
N LEU A 110 -3.46 8.68 15.66
CA LEU A 110 -3.67 7.27 15.32
C LEU A 110 -5.10 7.00 14.82
N ASP A 111 -6.12 7.63 15.41
CA ASP A 111 -7.51 7.53 14.96
C ASP A 111 -7.65 8.05 13.51
N ALA A 112 -6.97 9.15 13.17
CA ALA A 112 -6.94 9.67 11.82
C ALA A 112 -6.24 8.73 10.83
N VAL A 113 -5.13 8.10 11.24
CA VAL A 113 -4.45 7.07 10.42
C VAL A 113 -5.37 5.87 10.18
N SER A 114 -6.06 5.40 11.22
CA SER A 114 -7.04 4.31 11.13
C SER A 114 -8.17 4.63 10.15
N GLU A 115 -8.69 5.86 10.18
CA GLU A 115 -9.71 6.32 9.24
C GLU A 115 -9.19 6.36 7.79
N VAL A 116 -7.94 6.78 7.57
CA VAL A 116 -7.32 6.74 6.23
C VAL A 116 -7.26 5.31 5.70
N PHE A 117 -6.73 4.37 6.50
CA PHE A 117 -6.62 2.97 6.08
C PHE A 117 -7.97 2.30 5.88
N ARG A 118 -8.98 2.66 6.69
CA ARG A 118 -10.36 2.22 6.49
C ARG A 118 -10.90 2.69 5.13
N ARG A 119 -10.72 3.96 4.75
CA ARG A 119 -11.18 4.49 3.45
C ARG A 119 -10.48 3.82 2.28
N LEU A 120 -9.16 3.67 2.35
CA LEU A 120 -8.38 2.96 1.33
C LEU A 120 -8.88 1.52 1.14
N GLY A 121 -9.19 0.81 2.23
CA GLY A 121 -9.76 -0.54 2.15
C GLY A 121 -11.12 -0.58 1.46
N GLN A 122 -11.97 0.44 1.63
CA GLN A 122 -13.27 0.55 0.93
C GLN A 122 -13.09 0.81 -0.56
N GLU A 123 -12.22 1.76 -0.93
CA GLU A 123 -11.92 2.07 -2.33
C GLU A 123 -11.36 0.84 -3.06
N ASP A 124 -10.45 0.10 -2.41
CA ASP A 124 -9.90 -1.14 -2.95
C ASP A 124 -10.95 -2.24 -3.04
N ALA A 125 -11.90 -2.34 -2.10
CA ALA A 125 -13.00 -3.28 -2.19
C ALA A 125 -13.85 -3.04 -3.44
N GLU A 126 -14.28 -1.80 -3.67
CA GLU A 126 -15.07 -1.41 -4.84
C GLU A 126 -14.32 -1.69 -6.14
N ALA A 127 -13.05 -1.28 -6.20
CA ALA A 127 -12.20 -1.50 -7.36
C ALA A 127 -12.00 -3.01 -7.62
N MET A 128 -11.80 -3.82 -6.58
CA MET A 128 -11.61 -5.26 -6.71
C MET A 128 -12.90 -5.97 -7.10
N LYS A 129 -14.06 -5.60 -6.56
CA LYS A 129 -15.35 -6.14 -7.02
C LYS A 129 -15.53 -5.93 -8.51
N ALA A 130 -15.39 -4.68 -8.96
CA ALA A 130 -15.55 -4.32 -10.37
C ALA A 130 -14.52 -5.03 -11.26
N ARG A 131 -13.25 -5.02 -10.87
CA ARG A 131 -12.15 -5.52 -11.70
C ARG A 131 -11.94 -7.02 -11.59
N LEU A 132 -12.42 -7.73 -10.58
CA LEU A 132 -12.26 -9.19 -10.49
C LEU A 132 -13.58 -9.93 -10.69
N GLY A 133 -14.71 -9.22 -10.78
CA GLY A 133 -16.03 -9.83 -10.83
C GLY A 133 -16.36 -10.55 -9.52
N LEU A 134 -15.96 -9.98 -8.38
CA LEU A 134 -16.30 -10.54 -7.08
C LEU A 134 -17.78 -10.34 -6.80
N HIS A 135 -18.40 -11.31 -6.16
CA HIS A 135 -19.77 -11.24 -5.69
C HIS A 135 -19.81 -11.05 -4.17
N ASP A 136 -21.02 -10.99 -3.61
CA ASP A 136 -21.26 -10.68 -2.21
C ASP A 136 -21.22 -11.98 -1.36
N THR A 137 -20.09 -12.70 -1.41
CA THR A 137 -19.92 -13.98 -0.70
C THR A 137 -18.71 -13.99 0.23
N LEU A 138 -18.76 -14.83 1.26
CA LEU A 138 -17.62 -15.09 2.17
C LEU A 138 -16.34 -15.49 1.42
N LYS A 139 -16.50 -16.33 0.39
CA LYS A 139 -15.38 -16.77 -0.45
C LYS A 139 -14.77 -15.61 -1.22
N ASP A 140 -15.57 -14.66 -1.67
CA ASP A 140 -15.12 -13.50 -2.43
C ASP A 140 -14.40 -12.47 -1.55
N SER A 141 -14.89 -12.23 -0.33
CA SER A 141 -14.14 -11.45 0.67
C SER A 141 -12.79 -12.10 0.99
N LEU A 142 -12.75 -13.42 1.15
CA LEU A 142 -11.48 -14.15 1.33
C LEU A 142 -10.58 -14.03 0.09
N ASN A 143 -11.14 -14.11 -1.12
CA ASN A 143 -10.38 -13.95 -2.35
C ASN A 143 -9.73 -12.57 -2.43
N ALA A 144 -10.42 -11.52 -1.99
CA ALA A 144 -9.84 -10.18 -1.92
C ALA A 144 -8.61 -10.14 -1.00
N TRP A 145 -8.71 -10.73 0.19
CA TRP A 145 -7.55 -10.88 1.08
C TRP A 145 -6.40 -11.68 0.44
N LYS A 146 -6.70 -12.75 -0.29
CA LYS A 146 -5.69 -13.58 -0.98
C LYS A 146 -4.99 -12.86 -2.14
N VAL A 147 -5.60 -11.81 -2.69
CA VAL A 147 -4.99 -10.95 -3.72
C VAL A 147 -4.12 -9.89 -3.06
N ILE A 148 -4.60 -9.22 -2.01
CA ILE A 148 -3.87 -8.11 -1.38
C ILE A 148 -2.71 -8.57 -0.50
N GLY A 149 -2.83 -9.71 0.19
CA GLY A 149 -1.80 -10.24 1.10
C GLY A 149 -0.42 -10.33 0.43
N PRO A 150 -0.28 -10.98 -0.74
CA PRO A 150 0.97 -11.02 -1.49
C PRO A 150 1.49 -9.65 -1.95
N ILE A 151 0.62 -8.69 -2.23
CA ILE A 151 1.03 -7.31 -2.58
C ILE A 151 1.71 -6.68 -1.36
N MET A 152 1.09 -6.82 -0.18
CA MET A 152 1.61 -6.35 1.11
C MET A 152 2.79 -7.19 1.64
N GLY A 153 3.13 -8.29 0.97
CA GLY A 153 4.18 -9.21 1.40
C GLY A 153 3.77 -10.16 2.52
N ALA A 154 2.51 -10.12 2.97
CA ALA A 154 2.00 -11.04 3.97
C ALA A 154 1.72 -12.41 3.35
N ARG A 155 2.11 -13.47 4.06
CA ARG A 155 1.67 -14.83 3.75
C ARG A 155 0.48 -15.14 4.64
N MET A 156 -0.61 -15.57 4.02
CA MET A 156 -1.85 -15.89 4.71
C MET A 156 -2.32 -17.29 4.31
N GLU A 157 -2.66 -18.10 5.30
CA GLU A 157 -3.12 -19.47 5.15
C GLU A 157 -4.55 -19.58 5.69
N PRO A 158 -5.55 -19.67 4.79
CA PRO A 158 -6.94 -19.79 5.20
C PRO A 158 -7.29 -21.22 5.63
N HIS A 159 -8.00 -21.35 6.73
CA HIS A 159 -8.54 -22.57 7.27
C HIS A 159 -10.05 -22.43 7.43
N TRP A 160 -10.81 -23.22 6.67
CA TRP A 160 -12.28 -23.23 6.76
C TRP A 160 -12.71 -24.00 8.00
N VAL A 161 -13.28 -23.28 8.97
CA VAL A 161 -13.78 -23.86 10.22
C VAL A 161 -15.21 -24.36 10.06
N SER A 162 -15.99 -23.69 9.21
CA SER A 162 -17.34 -24.11 8.82
C SER A 162 -17.69 -23.53 7.43
N LYS A 163 -18.90 -23.79 6.94
CA LYS A 163 -19.41 -23.17 5.71
C LYS A 163 -19.52 -21.63 5.80
N ASP A 164 -19.68 -21.11 7.02
CA ASP A 164 -19.93 -19.69 7.31
C ASP A 164 -18.74 -19.02 7.99
N ARG A 165 -17.60 -19.71 8.14
CA ARG A 165 -16.42 -19.19 8.83
C ARG A 165 -15.12 -19.68 8.21
N VAL A 166 -14.22 -18.73 7.93
CA VAL A 166 -12.83 -19.01 7.55
C VAL A 166 -11.87 -18.21 8.43
N GLU A 167 -10.89 -18.89 9.02
CA GLU A 167 -9.81 -18.28 9.78
C GLU A 167 -8.57 -18.12 8.90
N ALA A 168 -7.88 -17.00 9.03
CA ALA A 168 -6.73 -16.62 8.25
C ALA A 168 -5.51 -16.51 9.16
N PHE A 169 -4.71 -17.56 9.16
CA PHE A 169 -3.43 -17.61 9.86
C PHE A 169 -2.36 -16.86 9.05
N HIS A 170 -1.53 -16.05 9.72
CA HIS A 170 -0.43 -15.33 9.07
C HIS A 170 0.90 -15.94 9.50
N PRO A 171 1.42 -16.98 8.81
CA PRO A 171 2.75 -17.52 9.12
C PRO A 171 3.86 -16.47 8.95
N TYR A 172 3.63 -15.43 8.15
CA TYR A 172 4.56 -14.32 7.97
C TYR A 172 3.82 -13.00 7.73
N CYS A 173 4.21 -11.95 8.47
CA CYS A 173 3.65 -10.61 8.36
C CYS A 173 4.80 -9.58 8.48
N PRO A 174 5.26 -8.95 7.38
CA PRO A 174 6.39 -8.05 7.44
C PRO A 174 6.12 -6.81 8.30
N GLN A 175 4.87 -6.35 8.35
CA GLN A 175 4.47 -5.23 9.21
C GLN A 175 4.63 -5.55 10.69
N HIS A 176 4.36 -6.81 11.07
CA HIS A 176 4.51 -7.24 12.46
C HIS A 176 5.97 -7.21 12.89
N GLU A 177 6.88 -7.68 12.04
CA GLU A 177 8.34 -7.65 12.30
C GLU A 177 8.84 -6.20 12.50
N GLU A 178 8.46 -5.30 11.60
CA GLU A 178 8.81 -3.87 11.70
C GLU A 178 8.23 -3.24 12.97
N PHE A 179 6.94 -3.44 13.25
CA PHE A 179 6.31 -2.92 14.45
C PHE A 179 6.98 -3.42 15.74
N VAL A 180 7.33 -4.70 15.80
CA VAL A 180 8.06 -5.27 16.94
C VAL A 180 9.44 -4.64 17.08
N ALA A 181 10.15 -4.37 15.98
CA ALA A 181 11.43 -3.66 16.02
C ALA A 181 11.33 -2.24 16.60
N HIS A 182 10.17 -1.58 16.43
CA HIS A 182 9.86 -0.29 17.06
C HIS A 182 9.22 -0.41 18.46
N GLY A 183 9.11 -1.61 19.01
CA GLY A 183 8.64 -1.87 20.38
C GLY A 183 7.13 -1.79 20.60
N LYS A 184 6.34 -1.52 19.54
CA LYS A 184 4.88 -1.38 19.62
C LYS A 184 4.18 -1.91 18.37
N VAL A 185 3.08 -2.64 18.58
CA VAL A 185 2.24 -3.19 17.50
C VAL A 185 1.10 -2.22 17.15
N TYR A 186 0.99 -1.86 15.87
CA TYR A 186 -0.03 -0.92 15.35
C TYR A 186 -1.04 -1.59 14.41
N CYS A 187 -1.26 -2.89 14.56
CA CYS A 187 -2.16 -3.63 13.67
C CYS A 187 -3.58 -3.07 13.69
N ASP A 188 -4.07 -2.65 14.86
CA ASP A 188 -5.39 -2.02 15.09
C ASP A 188 -5.55 -0.64 14.44
N VAL A 189 -4.44 0.05 14.18
CA VAL A 189 -4.44 1.36 13.51
C VAL A 189 -4.29 1.23 11.99
N VAL A 190 -3.58 0.22 11.51
CA VAL A 190 -3.17 0.17 10.09
C VAL A 190 -3.77 -1.02 9.36
N CYS A 191 -3.36 -2.24 9.74
CA CYS A 191 -3.72 -3.46 9.01
C CYS A 191 -5.19 -3.83 9.19
N LEU A 192 -5.69 -3.82 10.43
CA LEU A 192 -7.04 -4.27 10.75
C LEU A 192 -8.12 -3.37 10.15
N PRO A 193 -8.04 -2.02 10.23
CA PRO A 193 -9.03 -1.14 9.62
C PRO A 193 -9.12 -1.33 8.11
N TYR A 194 -7.97 -1.43 7.44
CA TYR A 194 -7.89 -1.68 6.00
C TYR A 194 -8.48 -3.05 5.62
N MET A 195 -8.02 -4.13 6.26
CA MET A 195 -8.45 -5.49 5.90
C MET A 195 -9.93 -5.73 6.21
N LYS A 196 -10.44 -5.11 7.29
CA LYS A 196 -11.87 -5.11 7.62
C LYS A 196 -12.67 -4.43 6.52
N ALA A 197 -12.33 -3.18 6.21
CA ALA A 197 -13.01 -2.40 5.18
C ALA A 197 -12.99 -3.10 3.82
N LEU A 198 -11.86 -3.73 3.47
CA LEU A 198 -11.72 -4.49 2.23
C LEU A 198 -12.70 -5.67 2.17
N ALA A 199 -12.70 -6.53 3.19
CA ALA A 199 -13.55 -7.72 3.20
C ALA A 199 -15.04 -7.40 3.28
N GLU A 200 -15.42 -6.48 4.16
CA GLU A 200 -16.82 -6.08 4.37
C GLU A 200 -17.35 -5.22 3.22
N GLY A 201 -16.47 -4.46 2.55
CA GLY A 201 -16.81 -3.74 1.32
C GLY A 201 -17.04 -4.68 0.14
N VAL A 202 -16.34 -5.81 0.07
CA VAL A 202 -16.57 -6.85 -0.95
C VAL A 202 -17.94 -7.50 -0.75
N ALA A 203 -18.22 -7.97 0.46
CA ALA A 203 -19.50 -8.60 0.81
C ALA A 203 -20.04 -8.03 2.14
N PRO A 204 -21.08 -7.17 2.12
CA PRO A 204 -21.59 -6.52 3.33
C PRO A 204 -22.13 -7.46 4.42
N SER A 205 -22.54 -8.67 4.04
CA SER A 205 -23.00 -9.73 4.96
C SER A 205 -21.84 -10.44 5.69
N VAL A 206 -20.60 -10.20 5.28
CA VAL A 206 -19.40 -10.75 5.92
C VAL A 206 -18.90 -9.77 6.97
N LYS A 207 -18.44 -10.30 8.11
CA LYS A 207 -17.74 -9.53 9.14
C LYS A 207 -16.35 -10.08 9.39
N MET A 208 -15.44 -9.16 9.69
CA MET A 208 -14.11 -9.51 10.16
C MET A 208 -14.08 -9.58 11.69
N GLU A 209 -13.53 -10.67 12.21
CA GLU A 209 -13.22 -10.84 13.63
C GLU A 209 -11.70 -10.98 13.83
N VAL A 210 -11.22 -10.53 14.99
CA VAL A 210 -9.85 -10.78 15.44
C VAL A 210 -9.91 -11.98 16.39
N VAL A 211 -9.53 -13.16 15.89
CA VAL A 211 -9.46 -14.39 16.70
C VAL A 211 -8.31 -14.31 17.70
N ARG A 212 -7.17 -13.77 17.25
CA ARG A 212 -6.01 -13.51 18.10
C ARG A 212 -5.31 -12.25 17.63
N ALA A 213 -5.17 -11.27 18.51
CA ALA A 213 -4.37 -10.08 18.25
C ALA A 213 -2.89 -10.44 18.03
N ALA A 214 -2.18 -9.60 17.27
CA ALA A 214 -0.73 -9.71 17.21
C ALA A 214 -0.12 -9.30 18.56
N THR A 215 0.94 -9.99 18.95
CA THR A 215 1.73 -9.73 20.17
C THR A 215 3.18 -9.55 19.78
N LYS A 216 4.11 -9.37 20.72
CA LYS A 216 5.55 -9.36 20.36
C LYS A 216 6.02 -10.70 19.78
N ASP A 217 5.40 -11.80 20.21
CA ASP A 217 5.89 -13.15 19.92
C ASP A 217 5.10 -13.84 18.79
N ALA A 218 3.98 -13.26 18.35
CA ALA A 218 3.13 -13.89 17.34
C ALA A 218 2.34 -12.88 16.50
N THR A 219 2.24 -13.15 15.20
CA THR A 219 1.37 -12.45 14.24
C THR A 219 -0.11 -12.63 14.57
N CYS A 220 -1.02 -11.86 13.97
CA CYS A 220 -2.46 -12.00 14.24
C CYS A 220 -3.12 -13.19 13.54
N VAL A 221 -4.25 -13.65 14.11
CA VAL A 221 -5.23 -14.52 13.44
C VAL A 221 -6.54 -13.75 13.31
N LYS A 222 -7.09 -13.74 12.11
CA LYS A 222 -8.36 -13.07 11.80
C LYS A 222 -9.34 -14.08 11.25
N ALA A 223 -10.64 -13.85 11.41
CA ALA A 223 -11.67 -14.63 10.75
C ALA A 223 -12.53 -13.74 9.87
N LEU A 224 -13.07 -14.34 8.81
CA LEU A 224 -14.24 -13.83 8.11
C LEU A 224 -15.42 -14.75 8.42
N VAL A 225 -16.55 -14.14 8.74
CA VAL A 225 -17.76 -14.85 9.15
C VAL A 225 -18.95 -14.28 8.41
N THR A 226 -19.82 -15.14 7.86
CA THR A 226 -21.11 -14.70 7.32
C THR A 226 -22.06 -14.46 8.49
N GLN A 227 -22.65 -13.26 8.57
CA GLN A 227 -23.77 -13.05 9.47
C GLN A 227 -25.03 -13.62 8.81
N SER A 228 -25.67 -14.60 9.46
CA SER A 228 -27.04 -14.94 9.14
C SER A 228 -27.90 -13.74 9.49
N THR A 229 -28.50 -13.10 8.48
CA THR A 229 -29.65 -12.22 8.71
C THR A 229 -30.75 -13.07 9.32
N GLU A 230 -30.94 -12.93 10.63
CA GLU A 230 -32.19 -13.30 11.30
C GLU A 230 -33.35 -12.45 10.80
#